data_AF-A0AA38MMP4-F1
#
_entry.id   AF-A0AA38MMP4-F1
#
_cell.length_a   1.000
_cell.length_b   1.000
_cell.length_c   1.000
_cell.angle_alpha   90.00
_cell.angle_beta   90.00
_cell.angle_gamma   90.00
#
_symmetry.space_group_name_H-M   'P 1'
#
loop_
_entity.id
_entity.type
_entity.pdbx_description
1 polymer ?
#
loop_
_entity_poly.entity_id
_entity_poly.type
_entity_poly.pdbx_seq_one_letter_code
_entity_poly.pdbx_strand_id
1 'polypeptide(L)'
;MATSSSKTTALLNFLDFNCLCQKNKILNLNDRLLDLIITSDSIDATVSRKIDPVVDEDSHHPCLEFEILVREHREVRFKTDNTSLKYQFPKADFPGMYAAFQNIDWSDI
;
A
#
# COMPACT_ATOMS: atom_id res chain seq x y z
N MET A 1 11.61 -2.90 34.75
CA MET A 1 12.26 -3.18 33.45
C MET A 1 11.58 -4.40 32.85
N ALA A 2 10.82 -4.23 31.76
CA ALA A 2 10.16 -5.36 31.11
C ALA A 2 11.20 -6.21 30.39
N THR A 3 11.24 -7.51 30.69
CA THR A 3 12.10 -8.49 30.01
C THR A 3 11.67 -8.61 28.55
N SER A 4 12.57 -8.32 27.59
CA SER A 4 12.24 -8.47 26.18
C SER A 4 12.00 -9.95 25.85
N SER A 5 10.90 -10.24 25.16
CA SER A 5 10.63 -11.62 24.71
C SER A 5 11.63 -12.03 23.63
N SER A 6 11.86 -13.34 23.43
CA SER A 6 12.74 -13.84 22.36
C SER A 6 12.33 -13.31 20.98
N LYS A 7 11.03 -13.15 20.74
CA LYS A 7 10.47 -12.57 19.51
C LYS A 7 10.80 -11.08 19.38
N THR A 8 10.74 -10.33 20.48
CA THR A 8 11.09 -8.91 20.50
C THR A 8 12.56 -8.73 20.16
N THR A 9 13.44 -9.53 20.76
CA THR A 9 14.88 -9.48 20.47
C THR A 9 15.16 -9.86 19.01
N ALA A 10 14.52 -10.90 18.48
CA ALA A 10 14.68 -11.28 17.08
C ALA A 10 14.21 -10.18 16.12
N LEU A 11 13.08 -9.52 16.41
CA LEU A 11 12.59 -8.40 15.63
C LEU A 11 13.56 -7.21 15.68
N LEU A 12 14.03 -6.82 16.86
CA LEU A 12 14.98 -5.71 17.01
C LEU A 12 16.28 -5.99 16.24
N ASN A 13 16.83 -7.20 16.37
CA ASN A 13 18.01 -7.61 15.61
C ASN A 13 17.78 -7.53 14.09
N PHE A 14 16.58 -7.93 13.61
CA PHE A 14 16.22 -7.83 12.20
C PHE A 14 16.16 -6.36 11.74
N LEU A 15 15.57 -5.48 12.54
CA LEU A 15 15.48 -4.05 12.23
C LEU A 15 16.87 -3.42 12.18
N ASP A 16 17.68 -3.66 13.21
CA ASP A 16 19.04 -3.13 13.32
C ASP A 16 19.92 -3.61 12.16
N PHE A 17 19.87 -4.91 11.83
CA PHE A 17 20.65 -5.49 10.73
C PHE A 17 20.31 -4.87 9.37
N ASN A 18 19.06 -4.46 9.15
CA ASN A 18 18.60 -3.88 7.89
C ASN A 18 18.54 -2.34 7.93
N CYS A 19 19.03 -1.69 8.99
CA CYS A 19 18.92 -0.23 9.19
C CYS A 19 17.47 0.28 9.08
N LEU A 20 16.52 -0.49 9.61
CA LEU A 20 15.11 -0.16 9.63
C LEU A 20 14.71 0.38 11.01
N CYS A 21 13.73 1.27 11.02
CA CYS A 21 13.13 1.80 12.24
C CYS A 21 11.61 1.73 12.18
N GLN A 22 11.00 1.66 13.36
CA GLN A 22 9.56 1.71 13.51
C GLN A 22 9.13 3.19 13.57
N LYS A 23 8.15 3.58 12.74
CA LYS A 23 7.64 4.96 12.64
C LYS A 23 6.32 5.20 13.37
N ASN A 24 5.44 4.20 13.44
CA ASN A 24 4.11 4.37 14.05
C ASN A 24 4.18 4.46 15.59
N LYS A 25 3.70 5.57 16.16
CA LYS A 25 3.64 5.76 17.62
C LYS A 25 2.22 5.79 18.17
N ILE A 26 1.21 5.52 17.34
CA ILE A 26 -0.20 5.60 17.72
C ILE A 26 -0.58 4.34 18.48
N LEU A 27 -1.05 4.54 19.71
CA LEU A 27 -1.54 3.48 20.58
C LEU A 27 -3.04 3.29 20.36
N ASN A 28 -3.50 2.06 20.57
CA ASN A 28 -4.93 1.77 20.60
C ASN A 28 -5.58 2.18 21.93
N LEU A 29 -6.87 1.86 22.09
CA LEU A 29 -7.65 2.19 23.29
C LEU A 29 -7.07 1.66 24.63
N ASN A 30 -6.18 0.67 24.56
CA ASN A 30 -5.55 0.01 25.70
C ASN A 30 -4.10 0.45 25.92
N ASP A 31 -3.67 1.57 25.34
CA ASP A 31 -2.29 2.07 25.35
C ASP A 31 -1.26 1.06 24.78
N ARG A 32 -1.69 0.23 23.81
CA ARG A 32 -0.84 -0.77 23.15
C ARG A 32 -0.55 -0.38 21.71
N LEU A 33 0.70 -0.55 21.31
CA LEU A 33 1.14 -0.48 19.92
C LEU A 33 1.05 -1.88 19.30
N LEU A 34 0.03 -2.12 18.49
CA LEU A 34 -0.16 -3.41 17.81
C LEU A 34 0.26 -3.36 16.34
N ASP A 35 0.12 -2.20 15.70
CA ASP A 35 0.41 -2.01 14.29
C ASP A 35 1.80 -1.39 14.09
N LEU A 36 2.61 -2.04 13.25
CA LEU A 36 3.99 -1.63 12.99
C LEU A 36 4.11 -1.06 11.58
N ILE A 37 4.63 0.17 11.49
CA ILE A 37 5.09 0.76 10.22
C ILE A 37 6.60 0.82 10.30
N ILE A 38 7.28 0.09 9.42
CA ILE A 38 8.73 -0.10 9.45
C ILE A 38 9.31 0.39 8.12
N THR A 39 10.32 1.24 8.19
CA THR A 39 11.01 1.77 7.02
C THR A 39 12.45 2.14 7.36
N SER A 40 13.27 2.40 6.34
CA SER A 40 14.63 2.89 6.53
C SER A 40 14.64 4.24 7.26
N ASP A 41 15.67 4.49 8.07
CA ASP A 41 15.88 5.81 8.69
C ASP A 41 16.04 6.94 7.66
N SER A 42 16.51 6.61 6.46
CA SER A 42 16.64 7.58 5.36
C SER A 42 15.31 7.99 4.73
N ILE A 43 14.23 7.28 5.03
CA ILE A 43 12.89 7.60 4.52
C ILE A 43 12.19 8.51 5.53
N ASP A 44 11.89 9.71 5.06
CA ASP A 44 11.09 10.69 5.77
C ASP A 44 9.62 10.28 5.67
N ALA A 45 9.08 9.79 6.78
CA ALA A 45 7.74 9.25 6.86
C ALA A 45 7.03 9.77 8.12
N THR A 46 5.80 10.25 7.93
CA THR A 46 4.91 10.68 9.01
C THR A 46 3.78 9.67 9.14
N VAL A 47 3.32 9.46 10.37
CA VAL A 47 2.19 8.57 10.66
C VAL A 47 1.20 9.33 11.54
N SER A 48 -0.05 9.36 11.11
CA SER A 48 -1.18 10.01 11.80
C SER A 48 -2.34 9.03 11.92
N ARG A 49 -3.29 9.33 12.82
CA ARG A 49 -4.56 8.58 12.86
C ARG A 49 -5.49 9.19 11.82
N LYS A 50 -6.14 8.36 11.04
CA LYS A 50 -7.14 8.82 10.06
C LYS A 50 -8.42 9.23 10.80
N ILE A 51 -8.90 10.44 10.51
CA ILE A 51 -10.03 11.06 11.23
C ILE A 51 -11.38 10.72 10.58
N ASP A 52 -11.37 10.26 9.32
CA ASP A 52 -12.57 9.91 8.55
C ASP A 52 -12.40 8.53 7.87
N PRO A 53 -12.65 7.43 8.61
CA PRO A 53 -12.56 6.09 8.06
C PRO A 53 -13.80 5.76 7.21
N VAL A 54 -13.59 5.05 6.09
CA VAL A 54 -14.66 4.66 5.14
C VAL A 54 -15.65 3.66 5.75
N VAL A 55 -15.25 3.00 6.83
CA VAL A 55 -16.03 2.02 7.59
C VAL A 55 -15.89 2.30 9.09
N ASP A 56 -16.78 1.75 9.89
CA ASP A 56 -16.68 1.83 11.35
C ASP A 56 -15.30 1.34 11.83
N GLU A 57 -14.64 2.15 12.65
CA GLU A 57 -13.27 1.89 13.09
C GLU A 57 -13.22 0.81 14.18
N ASP A 58 -12.31 -0.16 14.05
CA ASP A 58 -11.97 -1.06 15.14
C ASP A 58 -11.17 -0.30 16.21
N SER A 59 -11.71 -0.23 17.41
CA SER A 59 -11.07 0.47 18.53
C SER A 59 -9.71 -0.14 18.94
N HIS A 60 -9.47 -1.42 18.67
CA HIS A 60 -8.20 -2.09 18.95
C HIS A 60 -7.13 -1.85 17.88
N HIS A 61 -7.56 -1.48 16.67
CA HIS A 61 -6.73 -1.24 15.49
C HIS A 61 -7.11 0.10 14.85
N PRO A 62 -6.66 1.22 15.44
CA PRO A 62 -6.99 2.54 14.93
C PRO A 62 -6.50 2.68 13.48
N CYS A 63 -7.31 3.33 12.64
CA CYS A 63 -6.96 3.55 11.25
C CYS A 63 -5.74 4.49 11.17
N LEU A 64 -4.68 4.03 10.52
CA LEU A 64 -3.44 4.79 10.35
C LEU A 64 -3.38 5.36 8.93
N GLU A 65 -2.98 6.62 8.83
CA GLU A 65 -2.55 7.25 7.61
C GLU A 65 -1.03 7.46 7.70
N PHE A 66 -0.32 7.19 6.61
CA PHE A 66 1.11 7.42 6.55
C PHE A 66 1.47 8.12 5.26
N GLU A 67 2.39 9.06 5.36
CA GLU A 67 2.92 9.80 4.22
C GLU A 67 4.41 9.53 4.12
N ILE A 68 4.92 9.42 2.90
CA ILE A 68 6.34 9.21 2.64
C ILE A 68 6.80 10.26 1.64
N LEU A 69 7.85 11.01 1.99
CA LEU A 69 8.45 11.95 1.07
C LEU A 69 9.44 11.23 0.14
N VAL A 70 9.06 11.09 -1.12
CA VAL A 70 9.93 10.54 -2.17
C VAL A 70 10.76 11.67 -2.77
N ARG A 71 12.04 11.76 -2.40
CA ARG A 71 12.94 12.85 -2.83
C ARG A 71 13.48 12.69 -4.26
N GLU A 72 13.62 11.46 -4.73
CA GLU A 72 14.10 11.17 -6.09
C GLU A 72 13.07 10.31 -6.84
N HIS A 73 12.34 10.92 -7.76
CA HIS A 73 11.64 10.19 -8.80
C HIS A 73 12.65 9.85 -9.90
N ARG A 74 13.35 8.72 -9.76
CA ARG A 74 14.11 8.19 -10.89
C ARG A 74 13.09 7.90 -11.98
N GLU A 75 13.14 8.60 -13.12
CA GLU A 75 12.31 8.24 -14.26
C GLU A 75 12.51 6.75 -14.51
N VAL A 76 11.48 5.96 -14.21
CA VAL A 76 11.44 4.57 -14.64
C VAL A 76 11.30 4.68 -16.14
N ARG A 77 12.43 4.70 -16.84
CA ARG A 77 12.49 4.48 -18.28
C ARG A 77 12.14 3.02 -18.48
N PHE A 78 10.84 2.71 -18.41
CA PHE A 78 10.33 1.44 -18.89
C PHE A 78 10.88 1.29 -20.29
N LYS A 79 11.61 0.21 -20.54
CA LYS A 79 12.05 -0.11 -21.89
C LYS A 79 10.78 -0.29 -22.71
N THR A 80 10.43 0.71 -23.50
CA THR A 80 9.35 0.60 -24.46
C THR A 80 9.86 -0.33 -25.54
N ASP A 81 9.38 -1.57 -25.50
CA ASP A 81 9.62 -2.50 -26.58
C ASP A 81 8.87 -1.97 -27.82
N ASN A 82 9.61 -1.37 -28.74
CA ASN A 82 9.07 -0.88 -30.00
C ASN A 82 8.67 -2.03 -30.95
N THR A 83 8.96 -3.28 -30.60
CA THR A 83 8.50 -4.47 -31.34
C THR A 83 7.17 -5.01 -30.84
N SER A 84 6.69 -4.56 -29.69
CA SER A 84 5.37 -4.94 -29.17
C SER A 84 4.24 -4.27 -29.97
N LEU A 85 3.20 -5.04 -30.30
CA LEU A 85 1.97 -4.52 -30.90
C LEU A 85 1.37 -3.46 -29.98
N LYS A 86 1.32 -2.20 -30.45
CA LYS A 86 0.67 -1.10 -29.75
C LYS A 86 -0.77 -0.97 -30.23
N TYR A 87 -1.73 -1.28 -29.37
CA TYR A 87 -3.14 -1.08 -29.66
C TYR A 87 -3.54 0.36 -29.38
N GLN A 88 -4.24 0.99 -30.33
CA GLN A 88 -4.79 2.33 -30.17
C GLN A 88 -6.19 2.23 -29.53
N PHE A 89 -6.24 1.86 -28.25
CA PHE A 89 -7.51 1.72 -27.50
C PHE A 89 -8.45 2.93 -27.63
N PRO A 90 -7.99 4.20 -27.67
CA PRO A 90 -8.89 5.34 -27.87
C PRO A 90 -9.61 5.35 -29.22
N LYS A 91 -9.14 4.59 -30.22
CA LYS A 91 -9.76 4.45 -31.54
C LYS A 91 -10.62 3.20 -31.68
N ALA A 92 -10.78 2.42 -30.62
CA ALA A 92 -11.67 1.28 -30.65
C ALA A 92 -13.13 1.77 -30.78
N ASP A 93 -13.91 1.11 -31.63
CA ASP A 93 -15.33 1.36 -31.78
C ASP A 93 -16.11 0.72 -30.62
N PHE A 94 -15.99 1.33 -29.43
CA PHE A 94 -16.72 0.89 -28.26
C PHE A 94 -18.24 0.91 -28.49
N PRO A 95 -18.86 1.93 -29.11
CA PRO A 95 -20.28 1.91 -29.44
C PRO A 95 -20.69 0.69 -30.27
N GLY A 96 -19.96 0.39 -31.35
CA GLY A 96 -20.22 -0.78 -32.19
C GLY A 96 -20.02 -2.11 -31.44
N MET A 97 -18.99 -2.20 -30.58
CA MET A 97 -18.76 -3.36 -29.72
C MET A 97 -19.92 -3.59 -28.74
N TYR A 98 -20.38 -2.55 -28.05
CA TYR A 98 -21.51 -2.67 -27.12
C TYR A 98 -22.82 -3.03 -27.85
N ALA A 99 -23.04 -2.45 -29.05
CA ALA A 99 -24.18 -2.83 -29.88
C ALA A 99 -24.09 -4.30 -30.33
N ALA A 100 -22.90 -4.80 -30.64
CA ALA A 100 -22.69 -6.21 -30.95
C ALA A 100 -22.99 -7.10 -29.73
N PHE A 101 -22.50 -6.74 -28.54
CA PHE A 101 -22.75 -7.50 -27.30
C PHE A 101 -24.23 -7.59 -26.91
N GLN A 102 -25.02 -6.55 -27.18
CA GLN A 102 -26.46 -6.58 -26.95
C GLN A 102 -27.21 -7.59 -27.82
N ASN A 103 -26.63 -7.97 -28.97
CA ASN A 103 -27.23 -8.91 -29.92
C ASN A 103 -26.64 -10.33 -29.79
N ILE A 104 -25.73 -10.56 -28.83
CA ILE A 104 -25.27 -11.90 -28.52
C ILE A 104 -26.36 -12.60 -27.73
N ASP A 105 -26.74 -13.79 -28.19
CA ASP A 105 -27.60 -14.69 -27.43
C ASP A 105 -26.76 -15.37 -26.34
N TRP A 106 -27.15 -15.13 -25.09
CA TRP A 106 -26.49 -15.69 -23.92
C TRP A 106 -27.20 -16.93 -23.38
N SER A 107 -28.23 -17.44 -24.08
CA SER A 107 -29.02 -18.60 -23.62
C SER A 107 -28.19 -19.87 -23.42
N ASP A 108 -27.03 -19.96 -24.07
CA ASP A 108 -26.19 -21.16 -24.13
C ASP A 108 -24.93 -21.04 -23.24
N ILE A 109 -24.84 -20.02 -22.38
CA ILE A 109 -23.77 -19.80 -21.39
C ILE A 109 -24.36 -19.84 -19.98
#